data_AF-A0A5F2GDY6-F1
#
_entry.id   AF-A0A5F2GDY6-F1
#
_cell.length_a   1.000
_cell.length_b   1.000
_cell.length_c   1.000
_cell.angle_alpha   90.00
_cell.angle_beta   90.00
_cell.angle_gamma   90.00
#
_symmetry.space_group_name_H-M   'P 1'
#
loop_
_entity.id
_entity.type
_entity.pdbx_description
1 polymer ?
#
loop_
_entity_poly.entity_id
_entity_poly.type
_entity_poly.pdbx_seq_one_letter_code
_entity_poly.pdbx_strand_id
1 'polypeptide(L)' 'EAPPLFIVGADGSSELVNYRVRGNYYIVDRLFAAAELRLGTKQQQVIRISRIDDRQPLRRISLFSRSSR' A
#
# COMPACT_ATOMS: atom_id res chain seq x y z
N GLU A 1 -22.53 4.28 3.99
CA GLU A 1 -22.17 3.33 2.91
C GLU A 1 -20.66 3.21 2.88
N ALA A 2 -20.12 2.01 2.69
CA ALA A 2 -18.68 1.79 2.70
C ALA A 2 -18.10 2.01 1.29
N PRO A 3 -17.00 2.79 1.13
CA PRO A 3 -16.37 2.97 -0.18
C PRO A 3 -15.86 1.65 -0.76
N PRO A 4 -15.82 1.52 -2.10
CA PRO A 4 -15.11 0.43 -2.75
C PRO A 4 -13.63 0.42 -2.38
N LEU A 5 -13.10 -0.78 -2.18
CA LEU A 5 -11.70 -1.06 -1.87
C LEU A 5 -11.04 -1.76 -3.05
N PHE A 6 -9.92 -1.23 -3.49
CA PHE A 6 -9.11 -1.78 -4.58
C PHE A 6 -7.76 -2.22 -4.05
N ILE A 7 -7.23 -3.34 -4.55
CA ILE A 7 -5.83 -3.72 -4.35
C ILE A 7 -5.02 -3.21 -5.54
N VAL A 8 -3.85 -2.65 -5.26
CA VAL A 8 -2.92 -2.19 -6.29
C VAL A 8 -1.92 -3.31 -6.59
N GLY A 9 -1.95 -3.81 -7.83
CA GLY A 9 -1.01 -4.81 -8.35
C GLY A 9 0.41 -4.24 -8.51
N ALA A 10 1.39 -5.12 -8.72
CA ALA A 10 2.78 -4.72 -8.92
C ALA A 10 2.99 -3.88 -10.20
N ASP A 11 2.11 -4.04 -11.17
CA ASP A 11 2.03 -3.30 -12.43
C ASP A 11 1.28 -1.96 -12.32
N GLY A 12 0.77 -1.62 -11.12
CA GLY A 12 -0.06 -0.43 -10.89
C GLY A 12 -1.53 -0.61 -11.27
N SER A 13 -1.95 -1.80 -11.70
CA SER A 13 -3.37 -2.11 -11.92
C SER A 13 -4.14 -2.04 -10.60
N SER A 14 -5.44 -1.72 -10.68
CA SER A 14 -6.33 -1.66 -9.51
C SER A 14 -7.42 -2.72 -9.64
N GLU A 15 -7.44 -3.68 -8.72
CA GLU A 15 -8.43 -4.76 -8.69
C GLU A 15 -9.45 -4.50 -7.57
N LEU A 16 -10.75 -4.43 -7.92
CA LEU A 16 -11.81 -4.35 -6.92
C LEU A 16 -11.86 -5.65 -6.13
N VAL A 17 -11.89 -5.54 -4.80
CA VAL A 17 -11.99 -6.70 -3.92
C VAL A 17 -13.30 -6.72 -3.16
N ASN A 18 -13.76 -7.93 -2.87
CA ASN A 18 -14.79 -8.13 -1.87
C ASN A 18 -14.19 -7.85 -0.49
N TYR A 19 -14.96 -7.16 0.35
CA TYR A 19 -14.59 -6.89 1.73
C TYR A 19 -15.82 -7.04 2.62
N ARG A 20 -15.59 -7.18 3.92
CA ARG A 20 -16.64 -7.24 4.94
C ARG A 20 -16.39 -6.12 5.96
N VAL A 21 -17.44 -5.45 6.39
CA VAL A 21 -17.35 -4.46 7.48
C VAL A 21 -17.79 -5.12 8.77
N ARG A 22 -16.97 -5.00 9.83
CA ARG A 22 -17.35 -5.41 11.20
C ARG A 22 -16.95 -4.32 12.19
N GLY A 23 -17.95 -3.62 12.72
CA GLY A 23 -17.73 -2.42 13.52
C GLY A 23 -16.96 -1.38 12.70
N ASN A 24 -15.77 -1.00 13.18
CA ASN A 24 -14.89 -0.02 12.54
C ASN A 24 -13.84 -0.65 11.63
N TYR A 25 -13.91 -1.97 11.40
CA TYR A 25 -12.90 -2.71 10.63
C TYR A 25 -13.40 -3.10 9.25
N TYR A 26 -12.53 -2.88 8.26
CA TYR A 26 -12.63 -3.48 6.94
C TYR A 26 -11.82 -4.76 6.93
N ILE A 27 -12.46 -5.87 6.59
CA ILE A 27 -11.86 -7.20 6.55
C ILE A 27 -11.79 -7.62 5.09
N VAL A 28 -10.57 -7.90 4.63
CA VAL A 28 -10.28 -8.53 3.35
C VAL A 28 -9.51 -9.82 3.58
N ASP A 29 -9.69 -10.74 2.66
CA ASP A 29 -9.12 -12.09 2.61
C ASP A 29 -7.84 -12.16 1.75
N ARG A 30 -7.39 -11.03 1.19
CA ARG A 30 -6.15 -10.95 0.40
C ARG A 30 -5.14 -9.99 1.03
N LEU A 31 -3.88 -10.44 1.15
CA LEU A 31 -2.75 -9.58 1.51
C LEU A 31 -2.39 -8.65 0.34
N PHE A 32 -1.95 -7.44 0.66
CA PHE A 32 -1.53 -6.44 -0.34
C PHE A 32 -0.30 -5.66 0.13
N ALA A 33 0.43 -5.09 -0.84
CA ALA A 33 1.47 -4.10 -0.58
C ALA A 33 0.87 -2.69 -0.56
N ALA A 34 -0.09 -2.41 -1.45
CA ALA A 34 -0.88 -1.19 -1.47
C ALA A 34 -2.34 -1.49 -1.81
N ALA A 35 -3.24 -0.68 -1.26
CA ALA A 35 -4.67 -0.68 -1.53
C ALA A 35 -5.21 0.75 -1.60
N GLU A 36 -6.37 0.94 -2.22
CA GLU A 36 -7.03 2.22 -2.38
C GLU A 36 -8.49 2.16 -1.96
N LEU A 37 -8.92 3.09 -1.11
CA LEU A 37 -10.33 3.37 -0.87
C LEU A 37 -10.72 4.56 -1.74
N ARG A 38 -11.74 4.39 -2.58
CA ARG A 38 -12.21 5.45 -3.48
C ARG A 38 -13.58 5.96 -3.05
N LEU A 39 -13.70 7.26 -2.82
CA LEU A 39 -14.93 7.92 -2.36
C LEU A 39 -15.50 8.80 -3.48
N GLY A 40 -16.77 8.59 -3.83
CA GLY A 40 -17.47 9.35 -4.86
C GLY A 40 -17.42 8.71 -6.25
N THR A 41 -18.09 9.35 -7.21
CA THR A 41 -18.33 8.80 -8.57
C THR A 41 -17.72 9.65 -9.69
N LYS A 42 -17.84 10.99 -9.64
CA LYS A 42 -17.31 11.90 -10.68
C LYS A 42 -15.88 12.39 -10.40
N GLN A 43 -15.63 12.83 -9.17
CA GLN A 43 -14.31 13.23 -8.70
C GLN A 43 -14.01 12.37 -7.48
N GLN A 44 -13.28 11.29 -7.69
CA GLN A 44 -13.04 10.32 -6.64
C GLN A 44 -11.93 10.83 -5.71
N GLN A 45 -12.23 10.92 -4.42
CA GLN A 45 -11.19 11.06 -3.41
C GLN A 45 -10.57 9.69 -3.17
N VAL A 46 -9.27 9.57 -3.41
CA VAL A 46 -8.53 8.30 -3.30
C VAL A 46 -7.67 8.32 -2.05
N ILE A 47 -7.95 7.39 -1.12
CA ILE A 47 -7.12 7.16 0.07
C ILE A 47 -6.28 5.92 -0.20
N ARG A 48 -4.95 6.08 -0.22
CA ARG A 48 -4.01 4.98 -0.43
C ARG A 48 -3.50 4.44 0.91
N ILE A 49 -3.61 3.13 1.09
CA ILE A 49 -3.10 2.37 2.22
C ILE A 49 -1.89 1.59 1.71
N SER A 50 -0.71 1.80 2.29
CA SER A 50 0.49 1.03 1.96
C SER A 50 1.04 0.32 3.18
N ARG A 51 1.49 -0.91 2.98
CA ARG A 51 2.28 -1.64 3.97
C ARG A 51 3.58 -0.88 4.24
N ILE A 52 3.99 -0.83 5.51
CA ILE A 52 5.18 -0.09 5.98
C ILE A 52 6.36 -1.01 6.33
N ASP A 53 6.27 -2.30 6.00
CA ASP A 53 7.29 -3.29 6.31
C ASP A 53 8.62 -2.89 5.63
N ASP A 54 9.67 -2.76 6.46
CA ASP A 54 11.07 -2.43 6.18
C ASP A 54 11.45 -0.99 5.81
N ARG A 55 11.23 -0.06 6.76
CA ARG A 55 12.26 0.96 7.04
C ARG A 55 13.39 0.40 7.91
N GLN A 56 14.22 -0.49 7.36
CA GLN A 56 15.64 -0.17 7.44
C GLN A 56 15.95 0.61 6.16
N PRO A 57 16.20 1.93 6.21
CA PRO A 57 17.02 2.49 5.14
C PRO A 57 18.29 1.64 5.17
N LEU A 58 18.64 1.00 4.06
CA LEU A 58 19.99 0.52 3.87
C LEU A 58 20.88 1.75 4.07
N ARG A 59 21.35 1.94 5.31
CA ARG A 59 22.53 2.74 5.58
C ARG A 59 23.61 2.01 4.82
N ARG A 60 23.81 2.40 3.57
CA ARG A 60 25.01 2.09 2.83
C ARG A 60 26.12 2.85 3.54
N ILE A 61 26.59 2.26 4.62
CA ILE A 61 27.85 2.62 5.22
C ILE A 61 28.89 2.07 4.25
N SER A 62 29.28 2.88 3.26
CA SER A 62 30.51 2.62 2.50
C SER A 62 31.69 2.89 3.44
N LEU A 63 32.04 1.91 4.28
CA LEU A 63 33.17 1.98 5.20
C LEU A 63 34.50 1.55 4.58
N PHE A 64 34.59 1.47 3.26
CA PHE A 64 35.85 1.18 2.57
C PHE A 64 36.20 2.29 1.60
N SER A 65 36.58 3.46 2.14
CA SER A 65 37.68 4.21 1.54
C SER A 65 38.96 3.56 2.06
N ARG A 66 39.42 2.54 1.34
CA ARG A 66 40.79 2.04 1.53
C ARG A 66 41.65 2.77 0.52
N SER A 67 42.19 3.90 0.98
CA SER A 67 43.44 4.46 0.47
C SER A 67 44.44 3.33 0.27
N SER A 68 45.00 3.24 -0.93
CA SER A 68 46.25 2.54 -1.17
C SER A 68 47.01 3.30 -2.25
N ARG A 69 48.05 3.99 -1.79
CA ARG A 69 49.35 4.27 -2.42
C ARG A 69 49.36 4.67 -3.89
#